data_AF-A0A101GDT5-F1
#
_entry.id   AF-A0A101GDT5-F1
#
_cell.length_a   1.000
_cell.length_b   1.000
_cell.length_c   1.000
_cell.angle_alpha   90.00
_cell.angle_beta   90.00
_cell.angle_gamma   90.00
#
_symmetry.space_group_name_H-M   'P 1'
#
loop_
_entity.id
_entity.type
_entity.pdbx_description
1 polymer ?
#
loop_
_entity_poly.entity_id
_entity_poly.type
_entity_poly.pdbx_seq_one_letter_code
_entity_poly.pdbx_strand_id
1 'polypeptide(L)'
;MTEIKTVENPKAGKKPKKVRYLKMKVISDLKSGTITKNVKEHAENTADLTTDDSTSYTKLIEHVHSHTASVIPNEELSSVLPWVHSAISNAKRKLLGVYYKIKTEYLQYFLDQFCYKFNRRYFGEK
;
A
#
# COMPACT_ATOMS: atom_id res chain seq x y z
N MET A 1 -0.99 0.01 2.79
CA MET A 1 -1.74 1.17 2.28
C MET A 1 -0.76 2.11 1.58
N THR A 2 -1.18 2.69 0.46
CA THR A 2 -0.35 3.60 -0.33
C THR A 2 -1.17 4.82 -0.69
N GLU A 3 -0.66 6.01 -0.39
CA GLU A 3 -1.29 7.26 -0.79
C GLU A 3 -0.75 7.68 -2.16
N ILE A 4 -1.67 7.95 -3.07
CA ILE A 4 -1.39 8.26 -4.46
C ILE A 4 -2.03 9.60 -4.80
N LYS A 5 -1.29 10.45 -5.52
CA LYS A 5 -1.87 11.59 -6.22
C LYS A 5 -1.90 11.32 -7.72
N THR A 6 -3.03 11.62 -8.34
CA THR A 6 -3.14 11.67 -9.80
C THR A 6 -2.27 12.81 -10.30
N VAL A 7 -1.48 12.57 -11.34
CA VAL A 7 -0.67 13.59 -11.99
C VAL A 7 -1.42 14.10 -13.20
N GLU A 8 -1.79 15.38 -13.21
CA GLU A 8 -2.34 16.03 -14.39
C GLU A 8 -1.25 16.13 -15.47
N ASN A 9 -1.55 15.66 -16.69
CA ASN A 9 -0.63 15.59 -17.84
C ASN A 9 0.72 14.89 -17.56
N PRO A 10 0.74 13.55 -17.40
CA PRO A 10 2.00 12.82 -17.27
C PRO A 10 2.85 12.98 -18.54
N LYS A 11 4.14 13.34 -18.38
CA LYS A 11 5.12 13.31 -19.49
C LYS A 11 5.18 11.89 -20.08
N ALA A 12 5.40 11.78 -21.40
CA ALA A 12 5.48 10.50 -22.10
C ALA A 12 6.41 9.51 -21.36
N GLY A 13 5.90 8.29 -21.10
CA GLY A 13 6.62 7.24 -20.36
C GLY A 13 6.58 7.33 -18.83
N LYS A 14 5.96 8.36 -18.23
CA LYS A 14 5.78 8.47 -16.77
C LYS A 14 4.42 7.89 -16.36
N LYS A 15 4.39 7.18 -15.22
CA LYS A 15 3.15 6.63 -14.67
C LYS A 15 2.18 7.77 -14.31
N PRO A 16 0.87 7.63 -14.58
CA PRO A 16 -0.15 8.67 -14.32
C PRO A 16 -0.42 8.91 -12.83
N LYS A 17 0.07 8.02 -11.97
CA LYS A 17 -0.11 8.03 -10.52
C LYS A 17 1.25 8.25 -9.86
N LYS A 18 1.43 9.35 -9.09
CA LYS A 18 2.63 9.58 -8.26
C LYS A 18 2.34 9.06 -6.85
N VAL A 19 3.13 8.10 -6.40
CA VAL A 19 3.12 7.68 -5.00
C VAL A 19 3.73 8.77 -4.12
N ARG A 20 3.07 9.05 -2.99
CA ARG A 20 3.60 9.94 -1.95
C ARG A 20 4.05 9.14 -0.75
N TYR A 21 3.09 8.47 -0.12
CA TYR A 21 3.32 7.80 1.15
C TYR A 21 3.00 6.32 1.05
N LEU A 22 3.80 5.53 1.74
CA LEU A 22 3.65 4.11 1.92
C LEU A 22 3.55 3.80 3.41
N LYS A 23 2.60 2.94 3.75
CA LYS A 23 2.41 2.40 5.10
C LYS A 23 2.19 0.90 5.03
N MET A 24 2.98 0.15 5.80
CA MET A 24 2.87 -1.30 5.93
C MET A 24 2.63 -1.65 7.40
N LYS A 25 1.71 -2.58 7.65
CA LYS A 25 1.33 -3.01 9.00
C LYS A 25 1.28 -4.53 9.02
N VAL A 26 1.96 -5.14 9.99
CA VAL A 26 1.84 -6.56 10.29
C VAL A 26 0.49 -6.79 10.95
N ILE A 27 -0.26 -7.74 10.41
CA ILE A 27 -1.57 -8.16 10.89
C ILE A 27 -1.53 -9.65 11.23
N SER A 28 -2.36 -10.09 12.18
CA SER A 28 -2.40 -11.48 12.65
C SER A 28 -2.98 -12.43 11.60
N ASP A 29 -3.92 -11.94 10.80
CA ASP A 29 -4.68 -12.72 9.83
C ASP A 29 -5.29 -11.81 8.75
N LEU A 30 -5.78 -12.44 7.68
CA LEU A 30 -6.45 -11.76 6.57
C LEU A 30 -7.96 -11.68 6.75
N LYS A 31 -8.51 -11.81 7.97
CA LYS A 31 -9.96 -11.75 8.17
C LYS A 31 -10.46 -10.31 7.99
N SER A 32 -11.69 -10.19 7.50
CA SER A 32 -12.33 -8.89 7.31
C SER A 32 -12.32 -8.04 8.58
N GLY A 33 -12.61 -8.60 9.76
CA GLY A 33 -12.57 -7.85 11.02
C GLY A 33 -11.21 -7.24 11.34
N THR A 34 -10.13 -8.00 11.14
CA THR A 34 -8.75 -7.55 11.38
C THR A 34 -8.37 -6.42 10.42
N ILE A 35 -8.66 -6.59 9.13
CA ILE A 35 -8.35 -5.60 8.11
C ILE A 35 -9.18 -4.33 8.30
N THR A 36 -10.48 -4.46 8.54
CA THR A 36 -11.41 -3.34 8.75
C THR A 36 -10.98 -2.49 9.94
N LYS A 37 -10.61 -3.12 11.05
CA LYS A 37 -10.03 -2.42 12.22
C LYS A 37 -8.76 -1.66 11.85
N ASN A 38 -7.82 -2.31 11.15
CA ASN A 38 -6.57 -1.66 10.74
C ASN A 38 -6.79 -0.51 9.76
N VAL A 39 -7.76 -0.61 8.83
CA VAL A 39 -8.09 0.49 7.93
C VAL A 39 -8.69 1.65 8.72
N LYS A 40 -9.63 1.40 9.63
CA LYS A 40 -10.25 2.43 10.46
C LYS A 40 -9.25 3.20 11.33
N GLU A 41 -8.20 2.53 11.83
CA GLU A 41 -7.14 3.16 12.63
C GLU A 41 -6.15 4.01 11.81
N HIS A 42 -6.08 3.80 10.50
CA HIS A 42 -4.98 4.34 9.67
C HIS A 42 -5.43 5.07 8.40
N ALA A 43 -6.71 5.01 8.05
CA ALA A 43 -7.35 5.76 6.97
C ALA A 43 -8.31 6.79 7.57
N GLU A 44 -8.44 7.93 6.92
CA GLU A 44 -9.52 8.87 7.22
C GLU A 44 -10.84 8.33 6.67
N ASN A 45 -11.96 8.67 7.32
CA ASN A 45 -13.30 8.30 6.86
C ASN A 45 -13.69 8.99 5.54
N THR A 46 -12.96 10.03 5.15
CA THR A 46 -13.09 10.76 3.88
C THR A 46 -12.26 10.15 2.76
N ALA A 47 -11.50 9.08 3.02
CA ALA A 47 -10.60 8.49 2.04
C ALA A 47 -11.34 7.73 0.92
N ASP A 48 -10.78 7.77 -0.28
CA ASP A 48 -11.16 6.92 -1.41
C ASP A 48 -10.21 5.74 -1.51
N LEU A 49 -10.75 4.52 -1.41
CA LEU A 49 -9.96 3.29 -1.44
C LEU A 49 -10.11 2.56 -2.77
N THR A 50 -8.98 2.13 -3.33
CA THR A 50 -8.93 1.15 -4.43
C THR A 50 -8.22 -0.11 -3.95
N THR A 51 -8.86 -1.27 -4.07
CA THR A 51 -8.31 -2.56 -3.64
C THR A 51 -8.49 -3.62 -4.72
N ASP A 52 -7.78 -4.75 -4.56
CA ASP A 52 -8.20 -5.99 -5.22
C ASP A 52 -9.56 -6.47 -4.68
N ASP A 53 -10.18 -7.44 -5.36
CA ASP A 53 -11.50 -8.00 -5.00
C ASP A 53 -11.43 -9.11 -3.94
N SER A 54 -10.57 -8.95 -2.93
CA SER A 54 -10.55 -9.88 -1.79
C SER A 54 -11.81 -9.77 -0.94
N THR A 55 -12.38 -10.92 -0.56
CA THR A 55 -13.54 -11.01 0.36
C THR A 55 -13.29 -10.35 1.72
N SER A 56 -12.02 -10.15 2.08
CA SER A 56 -11.60 -9.47 3.30
C SER A 56 -11.94 -7.98 3.32
N TYR A 57 -12.17 -7.35 2.16
CA TYR A 57 -12.42 -5.91 2.02
C TYR A 57 -13.90 -5.54 1.96
N THR A 58 -14.81 -6.50 2.04
CA THR A 58 -16.27 -6.32 1.89
C THR A 58 -16.88 -5.27 2.85
N LYS A 59 -16.28 -5.05 4.02
CA LYS A 59 -16.77 -4.11 5.05
C LYS A 59 -16.09 -2.74 5.01
N LEU A 60 -15.16 -2.49 4.09
CA LEU A 60 -14.40 -1.24 4.09
C LEU A 60 -15.28 -0.03 3.75
N ILE A 61 -16.24 -0.19 2.83
CA ILE A 61 -17.17 0.87 2.41
C ILE A 61 -17.97 1.48 3.56
N GLU A 62 -18.18 0.75 4.66
CA GLU A 62 -18.89 1.24 5.85
C GLU A 62 -18.07 2.27 6.65
N HIS A 63 -16.79 2.47 6.32
CA HIS A 63 -15.86 3.30 7.11
C HIS A 63 -15.07 4.32 6.30
N VAL A 64 -15.29 4.40 4.99
CA VAL A 64 -14.59 5.32 4.08
C VAL A 64 -15.58 5.98 3.13
N HIS A 65 -15.14 7.03 2.43
CA HIS A 65 -16.02 7.77 1.52
C HIS A 65 -16.41 6.92 0.31
N SER A 66 -15.42 6.26 -0.30
CA SER A 66 -15.65 5.34 -1.40
C SER A 66 -14.69 4.15 -1.35
N HIS A 67 -15.15 3.02 -1.87
CA HIS A 67 -14.34 1.81 -2.01
C HIS A 67 -14.61 1.18 -3.37
N THR A 68 -13.59 1.22 -4.24
CA THR A 68 -13.58 0.55 -5.54
C THR A 68 -12.78 -0.75 -5.42
N ALA A 69 -13.48 -1.87 -5.36
CA ALA A 69 -12.90 -3.20 -5.51
C ALA A 69 -12.94 -3.63 -6.98
N SER A 70 -11.89 -4.30 -7.46
CA SER A 70 -11.86 -4.82 -8.82
C SER A 70 -11.13 -6.15 -8.86
N VAL A 71 -11.64 -7.10 -9.66
CA VAL A 71 -10.87 -8.27 -10.06
C VAL A 71 -9.86 -7.78 -11.08
N ILE A 72 -8.58 -7.76 -10.70
CA ILE A 72 -7.53 -7.19 -11.55
C ILE A 72 -6.75 -8.33 -12.21
N PRO A 73 -6.83 -8.49 -13.55
CA PRO A 73 -5.97 -9.41 -14.29
C PRO A 73 -4.49 -9.06 -14.10
N ASN A 74 -3.61 -10.05 -14.24
CA ASN A 74 -2.17 -9.82 -14.08
C ASN A 74 -1.61 -8.78 -15.07
N GLU A 75 -2.16 -8.68 -16.29
CA GLU A 75 -1.72 -7.67 -17.26
C GLU A 75 -2.04 -6.24 -16.78
N GLU A 76 -3.15 -6.06 -16.07
CA GLU A 76 -3.67 -4.76 -15.62
C GLU A 76 -3.22 -4.39 -14.20
N LEU A 77 -2.64 -5.33 -13.47
CA LEU A 77 -2.13 -5.13 -12.09
C LEU A 77 -1.21 -3.91 -11.97
N SER A 78 -0.39 -3.72 -13.00
CA SER A 78 0.59 -2.64 -13.08
C SER A 78 -0.02 -1.26 -13.38
N SER A 79 -1.25 -1.20 -13.92
CA SER A 79 -1.97 0.04 -14.20
C SER A 79 -2.91 0.44 -13.05
N VAL A 80 -3.60 -0.54 -12.46
CA VAL A 80 -4.60 -0.32 -11.38
C VAL A 80 -3.91 -0.05 -10.04
N LEU A 81 -2.97 -0.92 -9.63
CA LEU A 81 -2.24 -0.84 -8.35
C LEU A 81 -0.70 -0.78 -8.52
N PRO A 82 -0.15 0.13 -9.37
CA PRO A 82 1.27 0.14 -9.78
C PRO A 82 2.26 0.11 -8.62
N TRP A 83 1.94 0.86 -7.57
CA TRP A 83 2.86 1.11 -6.47
C TRP A 83 2.78 0.07 -5.36
N VAL A 84 1.61 -0.58 -5.19
CA VAL A 84 1.42 -1.59 -4.14
C VAL A 84 2.28 -2.81 -4.42
N HIS A 85 2.17 -3.42 -5.61
CA HIS A 85 2.95 -4.60 -5.97
C HIS A 85 4.46 -4.32 -6.03
N SER A 86 4.84 -3.17 -6.61
CA SER A 86 6.25 -2.74 -6.66
C SER A 86 6.83 -2.54 -5.26
N ALA A 87 6.09 -1.90 -4.36
CA ALA A 87 6.52 -1.69 -2.98
C ALA A 87 6.66 -3.02 -2.22
N ILE A 88 5.70 -3.93 -2.37
CA ILE A 88 5.77 -5.27 -1.74
C ILE A 88 6.98 -6.05 -2.26
N SER A 89 7.21 -6.07 -3.58
CA SER A 89 8.36 -6.75 -4.19
C SER A 89 9.69 -6.18 -3.67
N ASN A 90 9.80 -4.86 -3.59
CA ASN A 90 11.00 -4.19 -3.08
C ASN A 90 11.21 -4.41 -1.57
N ALA A 91 10.15 -4.41 -0.78
CA ALA A 91 10.22 -4.74 0.64
C ALA A 91 10.74 -6.17 0.84
N LYS A 92 10.17 -7.16 0.14
CA LYS A 92 10.61 -8.55 0.19
C LYS A 92 12.10 -8.70 -0.18
N ARG A 93 12.52 -8.10 -1.29
CA ARG A 93 13.92 -8.14 -1.74
C ARG A 93 14.87 -7.54 -0.70
N LYS A 94 14.49 -6.42 -0.08
CA LYS A 94 15.31 -5.79 0.95
C LYS A 94 15.40 -6.61 2.22
N LEU A 95 14.27 -7.21 2.64
CA LEU A 95 14.24 -8.09 3.79
C LEU A 95 15.20 -9.26 3.61
N LEU A 96 15.13 -9.95 2.46
CA LEU A 96 15.99 -11.09 2.14
C LEU A 96 17.46 -10.72 1.93
N GLY A 97 17.74 -9.54 1.36
CA GLY A 97 19.10 -9.14 1.01
C GLY A 97 19.91 -8.51 2.14
N VAL A 98 19.25 -7.85 3.10
CA VAL A 98 19.94 -7.09 4.17
C VAL A 98 19.97 -7.83 5.49
N TYR A 99 18.90 -8.54 5.84
CA TYR A 99 18.75 -9.10 7.18
C TYR A 99 18.93 -10.62 7.15
N TYR A 100 19.91 -11.10 7.93
CA TYR A 100 20.06 -12.53 8.20
C TYR A 100 19.11 -12.93 9.34
N LYS A 101 18.29 -13.98 9.12
CA LYS A 101 17.36 -14.56 10.11
C LYS A 101 16.38 -13.54 10.71
N ILE A 102 15.46 -13.03 9.89
CA ILE A 102 14.36 -12.17 10.35
C ILE A 102 13.48 -12.94 11.35
N LYS A 103 13.35 -12.40 12.56
CA LYS A 103 12.34 -12.85 13.52
C LYS A 103 11.04 -12.08 13.31
N THR A 104 9.91 -12.78 13.41
CA THR A 104 8.57 -12.22 13.21
C THR A 104 8.24 -11.11 14.21
N GLU A 105 8.77 -11.19 15.44
CA GLU A 105 8.62 -10.17 16.48
C GLU A 105 9.18 -8.79 16.07
N TYR A 106 10.17 -8.75 15.17
CA TYR A 106 10.75 -7.51 14.64
C TYR A 106 10.26 -7.14 13.24
N LEU A 107 9.35 -7.92 12.65
CA LEU A 107 8.91 -7.71 11.27
C LEU A 107 8.34 -6.30 11.05
N GLN A 108 7.57 -5.78 12.00
CA GLN A 108 7.04 -4.42 11.92
C GLN A 108 8.15 -3.38 11.85
N TYR A 109 9.20 -3.49 12.67
CA TYR A 109 10.33 -2.55 12.64
C TYR A 109 11.03 -2.52 11.28
N PHE A 110 11.20 -3.69 10.64
CA PHE A 110 11.81 -3.74 9.32
C PHE A 110 10.94 -3.10 8.24
N LEU A 111 9.62 -3.31 8.32
CA LEU A 111 8.65 -2.68 7.41
C LEU A 111 8.56 -1.17 7.64
N ASP A 112 8.61 -0.69 8.88
CA ASP A 112 8.64 0.73 9.22
C ASP A 112 9.90 1.39 8.70
N GLN A 113 11.06 0.76 8.85
CA GLN A 113 12.31 1.25 8.28
C GLN A 113 12.25 1.34 6.74
N PHE A 114 11.62 0.36 6.08
CA PHE A 114 11.39 0.39 4.64
C PHE A 114 10.49 1.57 4.25
N CYS A 115 9.34 1.72 4.91
CA CYS A 115 8.39 2.80 4.64
C CYS A 115 9.02 4.18 4.92
N TYR A 116 9.79 4.34 6.00
CA TYR A 116 10.50 5.58 6.33
C TYR A 116 11.45 6.00 5.20
N LYS A 117 12.29 5.08 4.72
CA LYS A 117 13.22 5.34 3.61
C LYS A 117 12.47 5.65 2.31
N PHE A 118 11.36 4.96 2.05
CA PHE A 118 10.53 5.19 0.88
C PHE A 118 9.89 6.58 0.89
N ASN A 119 9.26 6.96 2.01
CA ASN A 119 8.51 8.21 2.17
C ASN A 119 9.42 9.44 2.14
N ARG A 120 10.69 9.29 2.47
CA ARG A 120 11.68 10.39 2.42
C ARG A 120 12.33 10.60 1.06
N ARG A 121 11.98 9.80 0.04
CA ARG A 121 12.58 9.92 -1.30
C ARG A 121 12.46 11.32 -1.89
N TYR A 122 11.36 12.00 -1.62
CA TYR A 122 11.06 13.36 -2.12
C TYR A 122 11.06 14.39 -0.99
N PHE A 123 11.71 14.10 0.14
CA PHE A 123 11.71 15.00 1.29
C PHE A 123 12.52 16.26 0.97
N GLY A 124 11.84 17.41 0.93
CA GLY A 124 12.45 18.70 0.58
C GLY A 124 12.36 19.07 -0.91
N GLU A 125 11.86 18.18 -1.77
CA GLU A 125 11.52 18.53 -3.15
C GLU A 125 10.20 19.32 -3.16
N LYS A 126 10.28 20.60 -3.56
CA LYS A 126 9.11 21.48 -3.80
C LYS A 126 8.62 21.33 -5.23
#